data_AF-A0A376CQF1-F1
#
_entry.id   AF-A0A376CQF1-F1
#
_cell.length_a   1.000
_cell.length_b   1.000
_cell.length_c   1.000
_cell.angle_alpha   90.00
_cell.angle_beta   90.00
_cell.angle_gamma   90.00
#
_symmetry.space_group_name_H-M   'P 1'
#
loop_
_entity.id
_entity.type
_entity.pdbx_description
1 polymer ?
#
loop_
_entity_poly.entity_id
_entity_poly.type
_entity_poly.pdbx_seq_one_letter_code
_entity_poly.pdbx_strand_id
1 'polypeptide(L)'
;MKSHVEATIRDVPCLKKLSPWLGRKHRDNTITLKRFSSGVGFWCLGGAAAKNYREKSVDVVCYDELSSFEPDVEKEGSPTLLGDKRIEGSVWPKSIRGSTPKIKGSCQNRKSGQRVGTFHAFLCALPALWGRSSI
;
A
#
# COMPACT_ATOMS: atom_id res chain seq x y z
N MET A 1 -4.95 -11.45 -1.49
CA MET A 1 -4.31 -10.15 -1.22
C MET A 1 -3.66 -10.07 0.16
N LYS A 2 -4.39 -10.19 1.28
CA LYS A 2 -3.83 -10.01 2.64
C LYS A 2 -2.76 -11.03 3.06
N SER A 3 -2.66 -12.17 2.38
CA SER A 3 -1.63 -13.20 2.59
C SER A 3 -0.34 -12.99 1.77
N HIS A 4 -0.29 -12.07 0.81
CA HIS A 4 0.83 -11.99 -0.14
C HIS A 4 2.17 -11.59 0.52
N VAL A 5 2.10 -10.89 1.65
CA VAL A 5 3.29 -10.45 2.40
C VAL A 5 3.99 -11.61 3.10
N GLU A 6 3.31 -12.73 3.35
CA GLU A 6 3.89 -13.88 4.05
C GLU A 6 5.03 -14.54 3.26
N ALA A 7 4.92 -14.58 1.93
CA ALA A 7 5.99 -15.10 1.07
C ALA A 7 7.26 -14.27 1.23
N THR A 8 7.16 -12.94 1.19
CA THR A 8 8.29 -12.03 1.40
C THR A 8 8.91 -12.21 2.79
N ILE A 9 8.10 -12.30 3.84
CA ILE A 9 8.61 -12.50 5.22
C ILE A 9 9.31 -13.86 5.34
N ARG A 10 8.80 -14.90 4.69
CA ARG A 10 9.40 -16.25 4.69
C ARG A 10 10.74 -16.29 3.96
N ASP A 11 10.81 -15.63 2.80
CA ASP A 11 11.94 -15.78 1.86
C ASP A 11 13.09 -14.81 2.16
N VAL A 12 12.82 -13.69 2.83
CA VAL A 12 13.84 -12.71 3.23
C VAL A 12 14.38 -13.06 4.62
N PRO A 13 15.67 -13.47 4.77
CA PRO A 13 16.19 -13.99 6.03
C PRO A 13 16.10 -13.01 7.21
N CYS A 14 16.33 -11.72 6.97
CA CYS A 14 16.25 -10.69 8.02
C CYS A 14 14.81 -10.48 8.52
N LEU A 15 13.81 -10.50 7.62
CA LEU A 15 12.40 -10.41 8.01
C LEU A 15 11.95 -11.67 8.74
N LYS A 16 12.36 -12.85 8.27
CA LYS A 16 12.06 -14.13 8.92
C LYS A 16 12.56 -14.16 10.36
N LYS A 17 13.79 -13.70 10.60
CA LYS A 17 14.37 -13.59 11.96
C LYS A 17 13.56 -12.64 12.85
N LEU A 18 12.99 -11.59 12.28
CA LEU A 18 12.17 -10.62 13.00
C LEU A 18 10.72 -11.08 13.22
N SER A 19 10.25 -12.13 12.54
CA SER A 19 8.87 -12.65 12.61
C SER A 19 8.80 -14.03 13.29
N PRO A 20 9.00 -14.12 14.62
CA PRO A 20 9.05 -15.41 15.33
C PRO A 20 7.73 -16.18 15.35
N TRP A 21 6.61 -15.50 15.10
CA TRP A 21 5.26 -16.07 15.06
C TRP A 21 4.79 -16.45 13.65
N LEU A 22 5.63 -16.32 12.62
CA LEU A 22 5.30 -16.76 11.26
C LEU A 22 4.91 -18.25 11.27
N GLY A 23 3.79 -18.59 10.65
CA GLY A 23 3.26 -19.97 10.60
C GLY A 23 2.65 -20.47 11.92
N ARG A 24 2.62 -19.66 12.98
CA ARG A 24 2.01 -20.01 14.28
C ARG A 24 0.75 -19.19 14.50
N LYS A 25 -0.27 -19.81 15.11
CA LYS A 25 -1.46 -19.10 15.58
C LYS A 25 -1.06 -18.27 16.81
N HIS A 26 -0.99 -16.95 16.63
CA HIS A 26 -0.58 -16.02 17.69
C HIS A 26 -1.32 -14.69 17.54
N ARG A 27 -1.59 -13.99 18.65
CA ARG A 27 -2.30 -12.70 18.64
C ARG A 27 -1.61 -11.65 17.75
N ASP A 28 -0.28 -11.70 17.74
CA ASP A 28 0.57 -10.76 16.99
C ASP A 28 0.85 -11.20 15.54
N ASN A 29 0.22 -12.30 15.09
CA ASN A 29 0.26 -12.80 13.72
C ASN A 29 -1.16 -13.10 13.22
N THR A 30 -1.84 -12.08 12.68
CA THR A 30 -3.17 -12.20 12.08
C THR A 30 -3.12 -11.90 10.58
N ILE A 31 -4.25 -12.02 9.89
CA ILE A 31 -4.35 -11.71 8.46
C ILE A 31 -4.14 -10.21 8.21
N THR A 32 -4.54 -9.35 9.15
CA THR A 32 -4.49 -7.89 8.99
C THR A 32 -3.28 -7.25 9.68
N LEU A 33 -2.66 -7.92 10.65
CA LEU A 33 -1.52 -7.42 11.40
C LEU A 33 -0.42 -8.49 11.48
N LYS A 34 0.78 -8.10 11.03
CA LYS A 34 2.02 -8.82 11.29
C LYS A 34 2.88 -7.93 12.18
N ARG A 35 2.99 -8.23 13.47
CA ARG A 35 3.92 -7.53 14.36
C ARG A 35 5.27 -8.22 14.31
N PHE A 36 6.36 -7.49 14.47
CA PHE A 36 7.71 -8.05 14.53
C PHE A 36 8.21 -8.11 15.98
N SER A 37 9.27 -8.87 16.24
CA SER A 37 9.93 -8.94 17.55
C SER A 37 10.44 -7.59 18.05
N SER A 38 10.71 -6.64 17.15
CA SER A 38 11.02 -5.24 17.46
C SER A 38 9.83 -4.42 17.97
N GLY A 39 8.62 -4.98 17.98
CA GLY A 39 7.38 -4.28 18.34
C GLY A 39 6.71 -3.55 17.15
N VAL A 40 7.43 -3.38 16.03
CA VAL A 40 6.90 -2.74 14.81
C VAL A 40 5.72 -3.54 14.28
N GLY A 41 4.61 -2.86 14.00
CA GLY A 41 3.41 -3.44 13.39
C GLY A 41 3.35 -3.16 11.89
N PHE A 42 3.13 -4.19 11.09
CA PHE A 42 2.77 -4.07 9.69
C PHE A 42 1.27 -4.39 9.52
N TRP A 43 0.49 -3.39 9.14
CA TRP A 43 -0.94 -3.53 8.90
C TRP A 43 -1.25 -3.65 7.40
N CYS A 44 -1.93 -4.72 7.01
CA CYS A 44 -2.44 -4.92 5.65
C CYS A 44 -3.96 -4.78 5.65
N LEU A 45 -4.44 -3.58 5.31
CA LEU A 45 -5.84 -3.20 5.36
C LEU A 45 -6.40 -2.96 3.95
N GLY A 46 -7.73 -3.04 3.82
CA GLY A 46 -8.41 -2.74 2.56
C GLY A 46 -8.69 -1.24 2.41
N GLY A 47 -8.64 -0.74 1.19
CA GLY A 47 -8.82 0.69 0.89
C GLY A 47 -10.25 1.23 0.89
N ALA A 48 -11.26 0.35 0.92
CA ALA A 48 -12.67 0.71 0.69
C ALA A 48 -13.43 1.17 1.95
N ALA A 49 -12.99 0.78 3.14
CA ALA A 49 -13.69 1.08 4.39
C ALA A 49 -12.99 2.24 5.12
N ALA A 50 -13.70 3.31 5.45
CA ALA A 50 -13.11 4.48 6.11
C ALA A 50 -12.60 4.15 7.51
N LYS A 51 -13.22 3.17 8.18
CA LYS A 51 -12.73 2.62 9.45
C LYS A 51 -11.26 2.21 9.40
N ASN A 52 -10.75 1.71 8.28
CA ASN A 52 -9.36 1.28 8.16
C ASN A 52 -8.37 2.45 8.17
N TYR A 53 -8.83 3.65 7.82
CA TYR A 53 -8.04 4.87 7.91
C TYR A 53 -8.15 5.51 9.28
N ARG A 54 -9.08 5.10 10.15
CA ARG A 54 -9.27 5.68 11.48
C ARG A 54 -8.34 5.00 12.50
N GLU A 55 -8.12 5.66 13.63
CA GLU A 55 -7.44 5.13 14.84
C GLU A 55 -5.90 4.91 14.73
N LYS A 56 -5.34 4.59 13.57
CA LYS A 56 -3.92 4.22 13.46
C LYS A 56 -3.04 5.44 13.22
N SER A 57 -2.01 5.59 14.05
CA SER A 57 -0.88 6.50 13.82
C SER A 57 0.29 5.65 13.37
N VAL A 58 0.91 6.00 12.24
CA VAL A 58 1.96 5.20 11.60
C VAL A 58 3.06 6.10 11.06
N ASP A 59 4.26 5.57 10.92
CA ASP A 59 5.37 6.31 10.31
C ASP A 59 5.35 6.25 8.77
N VAL A 60 4.84 5.15 8.24
CA VAL A 60 4.83 4.85 6.81
C VAL A 60 3.46 4.39 6.38
N VAL A 61 2.93 5.01 5.32
CA VAL A 61 1.73 4.57 4.62
C VAL A 61 2.11 4.14 3.22
N CYS A 62 1.62 2.97 2.80
CA CYS A 62 1.81 2.43 1.46
C CYS A 62 0.45 2.18 0.81
N TYR A 63 0.26 2.71 -0.39
CA TYR A 63 -0.91 2.47 -1.23
C TYR A 63 -0.50 1.59 -2.41
N ASP A 64 -1.15 0.44 -2.55
CA ASP A 64 -1.03 -0.41 -3.72
C ASP A 64 -2.24 -0.19 -4.63
N GLU A 65 -2.02 -0.22 -5.95
CA GLU A 65 -3.03 0.08 -6.97
C GLU A 65 -3.89 1.34 -6.71
N LEU A 66 -3.28 2.47 -6.35
CA LEU A 66 -4.00 3.70 -5.98
C LEU A 66 -5.01 4.19 -7.04
N SER A 67 -4.81 3.89 -8.33
CA SER A 67 -5.78 4.24 -9.39
C SER A 67 -7.10 3.46 -9.33
N SER A 68 -7.13 2.31 -8.64
CA SER A 68 -8.32 1.47 -8.43
C SER A 68 -9.12 1.90 -7.20
N PHE A 69 -8.62 2.83 -6.39
CA PHE A 69 -9.32 3.25 -5.18
C PHE A 69 -10.46 4.20 -5.54
N GLU A 70 -11.55 4.08 -4.78
CA GLU A 70 -12.65 5.03 -4.85
C GLU A 70 -12.14 6.44 -4.52
N PRO A 71 -12.56 7.46 -5.28
CA PRO A 71 -12.12 8.83 -5.05
C PRO A 71 -12.62 9.40 -3.72
N ASP A 72 -13.69 8.83 -3.19
CA ASP A 72 -14.30 9.18 -1.91
C ASP A 72 -14.59 7.91 -1.11
N VAL A 73 -13.90 7.74 0.01
CA VAL A 73 -14.07 6.59 0.90
C VAL A 73 -15.20 6.91 1.86
N GLU A 74 -16.36 6.26 1.68
CA GLU A 74 -17.54 6.39 2.56
C GLU A 74 -17.97 7.85 2.84
N LYS A 75 -17.76 8.78 1.90
CA LYS A 75 -18.06 10.23 2.03
C LYS A 75 -17.15 11.00 3.00
N GLU A 76 -16.02 10.41 3.39
CA GLU A 76 -15.02 11.06 4.26
C GLU A 76 -13.91 11.75 3.48
N GLY A 77 -13.86 11.55 2.17
CA GLY A 77 -12.89 12.14 1.27
C GLY A 77 -11.90 11.14 0.69
N SER A 78 -10.86 11.67 0.05
CA SER A 78 -9.93 10.84 -0.72
C SER A 78 -9.02 9.98 0.18
N PRO A 79 -8.66 8.77 -0.26
CA PRO A 79 -7.83 7.83 0.52
C PRO A 79 -6.43 8.36 0.83
N THR A 80 -5.88 9.22 -0.04
CA THR A 80 -4.60 9.89 0.18
C THR A 80 -4.70 10.89 1.34
N LEU A 81 -5.71 11.77 1.33
CA LEU A 81 -5.92 12.73 2.43
C LEU A 81 -6.17 12.01 3.77
N LEU A 82 -6.94 10.93 3.78
CA LEU A 82 -7.26 10.19 5.00
C LEU A 82 -6.05 9.44 5.58
N GLY A 83 -5.17 8.91 4.73
CA GLY A 83 -3.97 8.20 5.18
C GLY A 83 -2.78 9.13 5.44
N ASP A 84 -2.61 10.23 4.70
CA ASP A 84 -1.57 11.23 4.99
C ASP A 84 -1.78 11.87 6.38
N LYS A 85 -3.02 11.99 6.86
CA LYS A 85 -3.31 12.39 8.25
C LYS A 85 -2.74 11.44 9.31
N ARG A 86 -2.42 10.20 8.95
CA ARG A 86 -1.93 9.17 9.89
C ARG A 86 -0.43 9.23 10.11
N ILE A 87 0.29 9.91 9.23
CA ILE A 87 1.73 10.13 9.33
C ILE A 87 2.08 11.49 9.95
N GLU A 88 1.10 12.37 10.21
CA GLU A 88 1.33 13.70 10.79
C GLU A 88 2.03 13.66 12.16
N GLY A 89 1.80 12.61 12.95
CA GLY A 89 2.46 12.41 14.25
C GLY A 89 3.85 11.76 14.16
N SER A 90 4.30 11.37 12.96
CA SER A 90 5.59 10.72 12.78
C SER A 90 6.71 11.75 12.68
N VAL A 91 7.87 11.42 13.24
CA VAL A 91 9.04 12.29 13.17
C VAL A 91 9.68 12.24 11.77
N TRP A 92 9.53 11.13 11.04
CA TRP A 92 9.97 10.99 9.64
C TRP A 92 8.85 10.37 8.77
N PRO A 93 7.83 11.17 8.42
CA PRO A 93 6.66 10.68 7.69
C PRO A 93 7.01 10.21 6.27
N LYS A 94 6.53 9.04 5.87
CA LYS A 94 6.67 8.53 4.49
C LYS A 94 5.33 8.09 3.91
N SER A 95 4.99 8.62 2.73
CA SER A 95 3.81 8.24 1.94
C SER A 95 4.27 7.62 0.62
N ILE A 96 4.08 6.31 0.45
CA ILE A 96 4.49 5.54 -0.74
C ILE A 96 3.23 5.20 -1.55
N ARG A 97 3.23 5.53 -2.83
CA ARG A 97 2.07 5.40 -3.71
C ARG A 97 2.44 4.61 -4.97
N GLY A 98 1.98 3.36 -5.05
CA GLY A 98 2.13 2.50 -6.21
C GLY A 98 0.81 2.39 -6.99
N SER A 99 0.88 2.43 -8.32
CA SER A 99 -0.27 2.13 -9.18
C SER A 99 0.16 1.91 -10.63
N THR A 100 -0.52 1.01 -11.32
CA THR A 100 -0.55 1.00 -12.79
C THR A 100 -1.37 2.20 -13.29
N PRO A 101 -0.89 3.01 -14.23
CA PRO A 101 -1.67 4.13 -14.77
C PRO A 101 -2.83 3.60 -15.61
N LYS A 102 -4.07 3.84 -15.16
CA LYS A 102 -5.31 3.65 -15.93
C LYS A 102 -5.62 4.91 -16.76
N ILE A 103 -6.87 5.10 -17.17
CA ILE A 103 -7.33 6.20 -18.03
C ILE A 103 -6.82 7.57 -17.54
N LYS A 104 -6.28 8.36 -18.48
CA LYS A 104 -5.74 9.71 -18.23
C LYS A 104 -6.87 10.61 -17.70
N GLY A 105 -6.75 11.10 -16.47
CA GLY A 105 -7.68 12.10 -15.90
C GLY A 105 -8.59 11.61 -14.76
N SER A 106 -8.87 10.31 -14.66
CA SER A 106 -9.61 9.73 -13.53
C SER A 106 -8.71 9.17 -12.42
N CYS A 107 -7.41 9.00 -12.70
CA CYS A 107 -6.49 8.36 -11.77
C CYS A 107 -6.00 9.31 -10.66
N GLN A 108 -6.11 8.87 -9.41
CA GLN A 108 -5.60 9.58 -8.23
C GLN A 108 -4.07 9.73 -8.22
N ASN A 109 -3.36 8.94 -9.05
CA ASN A 109 -1.90 8.97 -9.13
C ASN A 109 -1.35 10.34 -9.62
N ARG A 110 -1.99 10.97 -10.62
CA ARG A 110 -1.52 12.28 -11.13
C ARG A 110 -1.87 13.44 -10.20
N LYS A 111 -3.04 13.39 -9.54
CA LYS A 111 -3.46 14.38 -8.53
C LYS A 111 -2.56 14.36 -7.28
N SER A 112 -1.99 13.20 -6.97
CA SER A 112 -1.07 13.02 -5.85
C SER A 112 0.35 13.43 -6.24
N GLY A 113 0.80 13.13 -7.47
CA GLY A 113 2.14 13.46 -7.99
C GLY A 113 2.49 14.95 -8.07
N GLN A 114 1.50 15.83 -8.26
CA GLN A 114 1.73 17.29 -8.26
C GLN A 114 2.03 17.87 -6.86
N ARG A 115 1.78 17.12 -5.79
CA ARG A 115 1.92 17.57 -4.39
C ARG A 115 3.10 16.95 -3.64
N VAL A 116 3.97 16.21 -4.33
CA VAL A 116 5.09 15.48 -3.69
C VAL A 116 6.41 16.13 -4.06
N GLY A 117 7.31 16.28 -3.08
CA GLY A 117 8.66 16.82 -3.30
C GLY A 117 9.55 15.96 -4.21
N THR A 118 9.20 14.70 -4.44
CA THR A 118 9.86 13.84 -5.42
C THR A 118 8.88 12.81 -5.97
N PHE A 119 8.68 12.79 -7.30
CA PHE A 119 7.77 11.90 -8.00
C PHE A 119 8.56 10.98 -8.94
N HIS A 120 8.63 9.70 -8.62
CA HIS A 120 9.24 8.69 -9.48
C HIS A 120 8.12 7.89 -10.17
N ALA A 121 7.87 8.19 -11.43
CA ALA A 121 6.97 7.39 -12.26
C ALA A 121 7.78 6.38 -13.06
N PHE A 122 7.64 5.10 -12.71
CA PHE A 122 8.09 4.01 -13.56
C PHE A 122 6.95 3.60 -14.48
N LEU A 123 7.05 3.99 -15.76
CA LEU A 123 6.16 3.46 -16.79
C LEU A 123 6.72 2.11 -17.23
N CYS A 124 6.15 1.02 -16.71
CA CYS A 124 6.43 -0.31 -17.26
C CYS A 124 5.64 -0.42 -18.57
N ALA A 125 6.29 -0.13 -19.69
CA ALA A 125 5.68 -0.37 -21.00
C ALA A 125 5.43 -1.87 -21.15
N LEU A 126 4.17 -2.27 -21.30
CA LEU A 126 3.84 -3.59 -21.78
C LEU A 126 4.48 -3.73 -23.18
N PRO A 127 5.31 -4.76 -23.45
CA PRO A 127 5.71 -5.04 -24.82
C PRO A 127 4.42 -5.34 -25.61
N ALA A 128 4.23 -4.61 -26.71
CA ALA A 128 3.06 -4.72 -27.56
C ALA A 128 2.91 -6.15 -28.09
N LEU A 129 2.03 -6.96 -27.49
CA LEU A 129 1.49 -8.18 -28.09
C LEU A 129 0.42 -7.78 -29.12
N TRP A 130 0.84 -7.13 -30.21
CA TRP A 130 0.04 -6.89 -31.41
C TRP A 130 0.89 -7.25 -32.63
N GLY A 131 1.09 -8.55 -32.84
CA GLY A 131 1.44 -9.10 -34.14
C GLY A 131 0.17 -9.61 -34.81
N ARG A 132 -0.48 -8.76 -35.62
CA ARG A 132 -1.37 -9.25 -36.68
C ARG A 132 -0.49 -10.06 -37.64
N SER A 133 -0.85 -11.30 -37.91
CA SER A 133 -0.53 -11.92 -39.20
C SER A 133 -1.75 -12.68 -39.66
N SER A 134 -2.52 -12.01 -40.52
CA SER A 134 -3.33 -12.62 -41.55
C SER A 134 -2.40 -13.04 -42.68
N ILE A 135 -2.24 -14.35 -42.88
CA ILE A 135 -2.18 -15.14 -44.13
C ILE A 135 -2.30 -16.60 -43.68
#